data_AF-A0AAD5UYL3-F1
#
_entry.id   AF-A0AAD5UYL3-F1
#
_cell.length_a   1.000
_cell.length_b   1.000
_cell.length_c   1.000
_cell.angle_alpha   90.00
_cell.angle_beta   90.00
_cell.angle_gamma   90.00
#
_symmetry.space_group_name_H-M   'P 1'
#
loop_
_entity.id
_entity.type
_entity.pdbx_description
1 polymer ?
#
loop_
_entity_poly.entity_id
_entity_poly.type
_entity_poly.pdbx_seq_one_letter_code
_entity_poly.pdbx_strand_id
1 'polypeptide(L)'
;MSSWDYLYRFFLTPEQAASGTHPLKRVPFPSACTGVNAGAVFYISDNSVDTQVNAATIGLSAHLLELTSNSVYHDAAELTAAFIKANLFNGYFINDTIWLEGCIPVITPQTYNSGFFIEGLAIYADITQSPNWTSFLNDLILSTIKVPVWTSQEGIMIEDIDVLATPAESNQDSRSHKGIFLRGLYEAWTRSPRGSDVANFIEAYINVQASTLNILFNARENSKPTLELQYNALLDFARNDSYSFSPSWLGPPPSHFLPWGQLAALDVLNAGIGIAQASPSPSSSPSSYAHHKTIHDKRSLTSPRFDRSSGISATSAPSSESTGNSSTNVPVIAGVVAATVVVLGMVFAIFCIRRRNRRNRHVASLTELESHTGHHPCHDPLSEGYPDDDAMIQVDPHASPMEPFILPSPAVQQLPEKASGTSTPRNAQSSHLDTSRTDLQSWTLAGSSSSTDDRNDDLSAIPGLLERLSRAIAKLPQTRDVVGEGDLPPEYRER
;
A
#
# COMPACT_ATOMS: atom_id res chain seq x y z
N MET A 1 4.42 -10.17 27.68
CA MET A 1 3.87 -8.87 27.25
C MET A 1 3.75 -8.95 25.73
N SER A 2 2.59 -8.67 25.16
CA SER A 2 2.43 -8.71 23.70
C SER A 2 3.13 -7.51 23.05
N SER A 3 3.45 -7.59 21.76
CA SER A 3 4.01 -6.46 21.01
C SER A 3 3.08 -5.24 21.04
N TRP A 4 1.76 -5.48 21.07
CA TRP A 4 0.78 -4.41 21.19
C TRP A 4 0.86 -3.72 22.56
N ASP A 5 0.91 -4.48 23.67
CA ASP A 5 1.04 -3.91 25.02
C ASP A 5 2.30 -3.05 25.15
N TYR A 6 3.38 -3.45 24.48
CA TYR A 6 4.62 -2.66 24.44
C TYR A 6 4.40 -1.33 23.71
N LEU A 7 3.85 -1.37 22.49
CA LEU A 7 3.63 -0.19 21.65
C LEU A 7 2.60 0.77 22.25
N TYR A 8 1.57 0.24 22.90
CA TYR A 8 0.49 1.04 23.49
C TYR A 8 0.98 1.98 24.60
N ARG A 9 2.14 1.71 25.21
CA ARG A 9 2.78 2.63 26.17
C ARG A 9 3.27 3.94 25.54
N PHE A 10 3.39 3.98 24.22
CA PHE A 10 3.80 5.14 23.44
C PHE A 10 2.65 5.76 22.64
N PHE A 11 1.46 5.17 22.77
CA PHE A 11 0.23 5.66 22.16
C PHE A 11 -0.32 6.85 22.94
N LEU A 12 -0.70 7.90 22.22
CA LEU A 12 -1.21 9.12 22.81
C LEU A 12 -2.73 9.01 22.99
N THR A 13 -3.15 8.80 24.25
CA THR A 13 -4.57 8.76 24.64
C THR A 13 -5.24 10.15 24.50
N PRO A 14 -6.59 10.22 24.42
CA PRO A 14 -7.32 11.49 24.40
C PRO A 14 -6.95 12.44 25.56
N GLU A 15 -6.79 11.92 26.77
CA GLU A 15 -6.45 12.71 27.95
C GLU A 15 -5.03 13.29 27.86
N GLN A 16 -4.08 12.48 27.41
CA GLN A 16 -2.70 12.91 27.20
C GLN A 16 -2.61 13.97 26.09
N ALA A 17 -3.29 13.74 24.96
CA ALA A 17 -3.42 14.71 23.88
C ALA A 17 -4.01 16.03 24.38
N ALA A 18 -5.12 16.00 25.11
CA ALA A 18 -5.76 17.20 25.65
C ALA A 18 -4.85 17.96 26.64
N SER A 19 -4.08 17.24 27.45
CA SER A 19 -3.14 17.84 28.42
C SER A 19 -1.85 18.39 27.77
N GLY A 20 -1.52 17.96 26.56
CA GLY A 20 -0.24 18.29 25.93
C GLY A 20 0.96 17.61 26.59
N THR A 21 0.75 16.48 27.27
CA THR A 21 1.80 15.77 28.02
C THR A 21 1.68 14.26 27.83
N HIS A 22 2.81 13.55 27.94
CA HIS A 22 2.85 12.09 27.94
C HIS A 22 3.80 11.59 29.04
N PRO A 23 3.48 10.54 29.83
CA PRO A 23 4.28 10.13 30.98
C PRO A 23 5.74 9.77 30.67
N LEU A 24 6.02 9.33 29.43
CA LEU A 24 7.36 8.96 28.97
C LEU A 24 8.10 10.11 28.25
N LYS A 25 7.47 11.26 28.06
CA LYS A 25 8.04 12.41 27.36
C LYS A 25 8.13 13.61 28.29
N ARG A 26 9.30 14.25 28.33
CA ARG A 26 9.57 15.45 29.16
C ARG A 26 9.23 16.75 28.45
N VAL A 27 9.12 16.69 27.13
CA VAL A 27 8.80 17.85 26.29
C VAL A 27 7.28 17.92 26.14
N PRO A 28 6.64 19.02 26.59
CA PRO A 28 5.22 19.23 26.37
C PRO A 28 4.97 19.54 24.89
N PHE A 29 3.75 19.30 24.43
CA PHE A 29 3.31 19.60 23.07
C PHE A 29 1.94 20.30 23.10
N PRO A 30 1.56 21.04 22.05
CA PRO A 30 0.22 21.61 21.94
C PRO A 30 -0.86 20.52 22.05
N SER A 31 -2.01 20.87 22.62
CA SER A 31 -3.11 19.91 22.78
C SER A 31 -3.69 19.41 21.45
N ALA A 32 -3.52 20.21 20.40
CA ALA A 32 -3.86 19.89 19.02
C ALA A 32 -2.82 20.53 18.08
N CYS A 33 -2.51 19.83 16.99
CA CYS A 33 -1.77 20.40 15.87
C CYS A 33 -2.75 20.98 14.84
N THR A 34 -2.69 20.57 13.57
CA THR A 34 -3.72 20.91 12.59
C THR A 34 -5.05 20.21 12.88
N GLY A 35 -5.01 19.11 13.66
CA GLY A 35 -6.19 18.49 14.25
C GLY A 35 -5.88 17.74 15.55
N VAL A 36 -6.59 16.63 15.76
CA VAL A 36 -6.54 15.86 17.01
C VAL A 36 -5.21 15.13 17.12
N ASN A 37 -4.52 15.25 18.27
CA ASN A 37 -3.25 14.54 18.51
C ASN A 37 -3.47 13.11 19.04
N ALA A 38 -4.62 12.83 19.65
CA ALA A 38 -4.96 11.49 20.15
C ALA A 38 -4.90 10.45 19.03
N GLY A 39 -4.27 9.30 19.29
CA GLY A 39 -4.00 8.28 18.28
C GLY A 39 -2.57 8.27 17.73
N ALA A 40 -1.78 9.31 18.00
CA ALA A 40 -0.37 9.34 17.65
C ALA A 40 0.43 8.29 18.42
N VAL A 41 1.51 7.77 17.83
CA VAL A 41 2.44 6.86 18.49
C VAL A 41 3.86 7.38 18.33
N PHE A 42 4.59 7.52 19.44
CA PHE A 42 5.98 7.98 19.38
C PHE A 42 6.90 6.97 18.71
N TYR A 43 7.68 7.44 17.75
CA TYR A 43 8.61 6.60 16.98
C TYR A 43 9.78 6.11 17.83
N ILE A 44 10.41 7.03 18.58
CA ILE A 44 11.55 6.70 19.45
C ILE A 44 11.04 6.52 20.88
N SER A 45 11.16 5.30 21.40
CA SER A 45 10.58 4.88 22.68
C SER A 45 11.40 5.29 23.90
N ASP A 46 12.73 5.30 23.78
CA ASP A 46 13.69 5.48 24.86
C ASP A 46 14.19 6.93 25.01
N ASN A 47 13.91 7.79 24.03
CA ASN A 47 14.25 9.20 24.08
C ASN A 47 13.10 10.04 24.66
N SER A 48 13.29 10.54 25.88
CA SER A 48 12.27 11.34 26.58
C SER A 48 12.07 12.76 26.03
N VAL A 49 12.97 13.29 25.19
CA VAL A 49 12.82 14.62 24.56
C VAL A 49 12.32 14.54 23.12
N ASP A 50 12.36 13.35 22.53
CA ASP A 50 11.94 13.15 21.16
C ASP A 50 10.41 13.02 21.07
N THR A 51 9.76 13.95 20.38
CA THR A 51 8.30 13.94 20.15
C THR A 51 7.93 13.54 18.73
N GLN A 52 8.80 12.79 18.04
CA GLN A 52 8.55 12.31 16.69
C GLN A 52 7.46 11.24 16.72
N VAL A 53 6.46 11.38 15.85
CA VAL A 53 5.42 10.37 15.61
C VAL A 53 5.29 10.13 14.12
N ASN A 54 5.00 8.89 13.71
CA ASN A 54 4.92 8.47 12.30
C ASN A 54 3.56 7.81 11.97
N ALA A 55 3.34 7.56 10.67
CA ALA A 55 2.08 6.99 10.17
C ALA A 55 1.98 5.46 10.23
N ALA A 56 3.04 4.76 10.65
CA ALA A 56 3.17 3.31 10.46
C ALA A 56 2.41 2.44 11.50
N THR A 57 1.49 3.01 12.27
CA THR A 57 0.99 2.36 13.51
C THR A 57 -0.46 1.88 13.48
N ILE A 58 -1.24 2.24 12.46
CA ILE A 58 -2.65 1.80 12.36
C ILE A 58 -2.80 0.29 12.11
N GLY A 59 -1.88 -0.30 11.32
CA GLY A 59 -2.03 -1.67 10.81
C GLY A 59 -2.19 -2.71 11.90
N LEU A 60 -1.37 -2.63 12.97
CA LEU A 60 -1.43 -3.58 14.07
C LEU A 60 -2.78 -3.57 14.80
N SER A 61 -3.31 -2.38 15.12
CA SER A 61 -4.60 -2.26 15.80
C SER A 61 -5.75 -2.72 14.90
N ALA A 62 -5.72 -2.42 13.60
CA ALA A 62 -6.75 -2.87 12.66
C ALA A 62 -6.76 -4.41 12.50
N HIS A 63 -5.60 -5.05 12.35
CA HIS A 63 -5.48 -6.51 12.30
C HIS A 63 -5.92 -7.17 13.61
N LEU A 64 -5.52 -6.63 14.77
CA LEU A 64 -5.96 -7.16 16.06
C LEU A 64 -7.46 -6.98 16.27
N LEU A 65 -8.03 -5.87 15.81
CA LEU A 65 -9.48 -5.69 15.79
C LEU A 65 -10.16 -6.77 14.95
N GLU A 66 -9.67 -7.04 13.74
CA GLU A 66 -10.23 -8.08 12.87
C GLU A 66 -10.25 -9.45 13.55
N LEU A 67 -9.12 -9.83 14.15
CA LEU A 67 -8.93 -11.15 14.74
C LEU A 67 -9.72 -11.35 16.04
N THR A 68 -9.95 -10.28 16.80
CA THR A 68 -10.46 -10.41 18.18
C THR A 68 -11.79 -9.72 18.42
N SER A 69 -12.22 -8.84 17.51
CA SER A 69 -13.39 -7.96 17.69
C SER A 69 -13.34 -7.12 18.99
N ASN A 70 -12.15 -6.90 19.55
CA ASN A 70 -11.99 -6.19 20.82
C ASN A 70 -12.06 -4.67 20.61
N SER A 71 -12.91 -3.99 21.41
CA SER A 71 -13.12 -2.54 21.31
C SER A 71 -11.87 -1.71 21.60
N VAL A 72 -10.91 -2.22 22.38
CA VAL A 72 -9.66 -1.51 22.65
C VAL A 72 -8.86 -1.31 21.35
N TYR A 73 -8.82 -2.32 20.49
CA TYR A 73 -8.15 -2.21 19.18
C TYR A 73 -8.95 -1.37 18.20
N HIS A 74 -10.29 -1.41 18.28
CA HIS A 74 -11.17 -0.52 17.54
C HIS A 74 -10.87 0.95 17.86
N ASP A 75 -10.89 1.33 19.14
CA ASP A 75 -10.71 2.71 19.58
C ASP A 75 -9.30 3.21 19.23
N ALA A 76 -8.28 2.34 19.38
CA ALA A 76 -6.93 2.67 18.96
C ALA A 76 -6.83 2.89 17.44
N ALA A 77 -7.43 2.02 16.61
CA ALA A 77 -7.42 2.15 15.16
C ALA A 77 -8.16 3.41 14.68
N GLU A 78 -9.34 3.73 15.24
CA GLU A 78 -10.11 4.95 14.95
C GLU A 78 -9.29 6.20 15.26
N LEU A 79 -8.72 6.28 16.46
CA LEU A 79 -7.94 7.44 16.90
C LEU A 79 -6.69 7.61 16.02
N THR A 80 -5.96 6.54 15.73
CA THR A 80 -4.79 6.60 14.84
C THR A 80 -5.20 7.01 13.42
N ALA A 81 -6.33 6.52 12.89
CA ALA A 81 -6.84 6.94 11.58
C ALA A 81 -7.16 8.44 11.53
N ALA A 82 -7.86 8.94 12.55
CA ALA A 82 -8.18 10.35 12.69
C ALA A 82 -6.92 11.21 12.82
N PHE A 83 -5.94 10.79 13.63
CA PHE A 83 -4.66 11.47 13.79
C PHE A 83 -3.90 11.60 12.47
N ILE A 84 -3.71 10.49 11.76
CA ILE A 84 -2.95 10.45 10.50
C ILE A 84 -3.65 11.31 9.45
N LYS A 85 -4.97 11.18 9.30
CA LYS A 85 -5.75 12.02 8.37
C LYS A 85 -5.63 13.51 8.68
N ALA A 86 -5.68 13.89 9.96
CA ALA A 86 -5.71 15.30 10.34
C ALA A 86 -4.32 15.98 10.33
N ASN A 87 -3.25 15.23 10.61
CA ASN A 87 -1.92 15.80 10.84
C ASN A 87 -0.85 15.38 9.83
N LEU A 88 -1.03 14.23 9.16
CA LEU A 88 -0.01 13.68 8.25
C LEU A 88 -0.47 13.65 6.79
N PHE A 89 -1.77 13.55 6.50
CA PHE A 89 -2.26 13.65 5.13
C PHE A 89 -2.15 15.08 4.60
N ASN A 90 -1.48 15.26 3.46
CA ASN A 90 -1.24 16.57 2.84
C ASN A 90 -2.15 16.88 1.65
N GLY A 91 -3.19 16.07 1.41
CA GLY A 91 -4.06 16.15 0.24
C GLY A 91 -3.68 15.23 -0.91
N TYR A 92 -2.45 14.69 -0.90
CA TYR A 92 -1.96 13.77 -1.92
C TYR A 92 -1.47 12.44 -1.33
N PHE A 93 -0.73 12.53 -0.22
CA PHE A 93 -0.14 11.36 0.43
C PHE A 93 0.06 11.59 1.93
N ILE A 94 0.46 10.53 2.63
CA ILE A 94 0.77 10.56 4.05
C ILE A 94 2.21 10.97 4.28
N ASN A 95 2.42 12.11 4.94
CA ASN A 95 3.74 12.56 5.36
C ASN A 95 4.34 11.57 6.36
N ASP A 96 5.66 11.51 6.37
CA ASP A 96 6.42 10.55 7.16
C ASP A 96 6.27 10.75 8.67
N THR A 97 6.49 11.99 9.09
CA THR A 97 6.70 12.31 10.49
C THR A 97 6.04 13.64 10.83
N ILE A 98 5.58 13.81 12.06
CA ILE A 98 5.37 15.12 12.69
C ILE A 98 6.07 15.18 14.04
N TRP A 99 6.66 16.34 14.35
CA TRP A 99 7.16 16.64 15.69
C TRP A 99 6.04 17.29 16.49
N LEU A 100 5.51 16.59 17.50
CA LEU A 100 4.39 17.12 18.28
C LEU A 100 4.72 18.42 19.01
N GLU A 101 5.95 18.61 19.51
CA GLU A 101 6.36 19.87 20.19
C GLU A 101 6.12 21.11 19.32
N GLY A 102 6.42 21.03 18.01
CA GLY A 102 6.31 22.14 17.08
C GLY A 102 5.12 22.06 16.12
N CYS A 103 4.40 20.93 16.08
CA CYS A 103 3.39 20.61 15.07
C CYS A 103 3.90 20.79 13.63
N ILE A 104 5.17 20.44 13.39
CA ILE A 104 5.81 20.60 12.07
C ILE A 104 5.92 19.23 11.40
N PRO A 105 5.13 18.98 10.33
CA PRO A 105 5.28 17.74 9.56
C PRO A 105 6.58 17.79 8.74
N VAL A 106 7.29 16.66 8.73
CA VAL A 106 8.42 16.42 7.84
C VAL A 106 7.86 15.86 6.53
N ILE A 107 7.84 16.71 5.51
CA ILE A 107 7.35 16.35 4.18
C ILE A 107 8.44 15.55 3.47
N THR A 108 8.39 14.24 3.62
CA THR A 108 9.21 13.29 2.85
C THR A 108 8.27 12.31 2.16
N PRO A 109 8.18 12.32 0.81
CA PRO A 109 7.27 11.45 0.09
C PRO A 109 7.85 10.04 0.05
N GLN A 110 7.60 9.27 1.11
CA GLN A 110 7.94 7.85 1.18
C GLN A 110 6.64 7.04 1.05
N THR A 111 6.59 6.13 0.09
CA THR A 111 5.38 5.35 -0.26
C THR A 111 4.94 4.46 0.88
N TYR A 112 5.87 3.93 1.69
CA TYR A 112 5.54 3.02 2.79
C TYR A 112 4.61 3.67 3.83
N ASN A 113 4.68 4.99 4.03
CA ASN A 113 3.78 5.70 4.93
C ASN A 113 2.34 5.65 4.45
N SER A 114 2.11 5.93 3.17
CA SER A 114 0.79 5.72 2.57
C SER A 114 0.43 4.23 2.53
N GLY A 115 1.40 3.35 2.29
CA GLY A 115 1.20 1.89 2.24
C GLY A 115 0.63 1.30 3.53
N PHE A 116 1.33 1.50 4.65
CA PHE A 116 0.86 1.03 5.96
C PHE A 116 -0.48 1.64 6.34
N PHE A 117 -0.69 2.91 6.01
CA PHE A 117 -1.93 3.59 6.33
C PHE A 117 -3.10 3.06 5.49
N ILE A 118 -2.92 2.86 4.18
CA ILE A 118 -3.92 2.25 3.29
C ILE A 118 -4.24 0.84 3.77
N GLU A 119 -3.23 0.02 4.12
CA GLU A 119 -3.43 -1.34 4.62
C GLU A 119 -4.33 -1.35 5.87
N GLY A 120 -3.93 -0.62 6.92
CA GLY A 120 -4.70 -0.60 8.16
C GLY A 120 -6.08 0.07 8.01
N LEU A 121 -6.18 1.11 7.18
CA LEU A 121 -7.45 1.80 6.94
C LEU A 121 -8.42 0.95 6.13
N ALA A 122 -7.95 0.16 5.17
CA ALA A 122 -8.77 -0.78 4.41
C ALA A 122 -9.43 -1.82 5.32
N ILE A 123 -8.63 -2.44 6.20
CA ILE A 123 -9.11 -3.39 7.20
C ILE A 123 -10.14 -2.75 8.12
N TYR A 124 -9.77 -1.59 8.68
CA TYR A 124 -10.62 -0.88 9.63
C TYR A 124 -11.96 -0.42 9.00
N ALA A 125 -11.93 0.15 7.79
CA ALA A 125 -13.12 0.62 7.08
C ALA A 125 -14.07 -0.53 6.72
N ASP A 126 -13.52 -1.69 6.34
CA ASP A 126 -14.29 -2.89 6.04
C ASP A 126 -14.96 -3.46 7.31
N ILE A 127 -14.22 -3.63 8.41
CA ILE A 127 -14.81 -4.14 9.66
C ILE A 127 -15.91 -3.23 10.20
N THR A 128 -15.67 -1.91 10.19
CA THR A 128 -16.61 -0.92 10.74
C THR A 128 -17.73 -0.54 9.77
N GLN A 129 -17.61 -0.92 8.49
CA GLN A 129 -18.52 -0.51 7.41
C GLN A 129 -18.72 1.01 7.37
N SER A 130 -17.68 1.79 7.71
CA SER A 130 -17.75 3.24 7.82
C SER A 130 -17.66 3.91 6.45
N PRO A 131 -18.74 4.50 5.91
CA PRO A 131 -18.72 5.10 4.58
C PRO A 131 -17.76 6.29 4.49
N ASN A 132 -17.53 6.99 5.61
CA ASN A 132 -16.58 8.11 5.66
C ASN A 132 -15.14 7.62 5.49
N TRP A 133 -14.79 6.49 6.11
CA TRP A 133 -13.46 5.90 5.98
C TRP A 133 -13.26 5.24 4.62
N THR A 134 -14.29 4.56 4.09
CA THR A 134 -14.25 4.03 2.71
C THR A 134 -14.06 5.15 1.68
N SER A 135 -14.82 6.26 1.78
CA SER A 135 -14.65 7.39 0.86
C SER A 135 -13.25 7.99 0.94
N PHE A 136 -12.76 8.21 2.16
CA PHE A 136 -11.43 8.76 2.36
C PHE A 136 -10.32 7.84 1.87
N LEU A 137 -10.45 6.52 2.07
CA LEU A 137 -9.54 5.52 1.52
C LEU A 137 -9.47 5.59 -0.01
N ASN A 138 -10.62 5.69 -0.67
CA ASN A 138 -10.69 5.79 -2.13
C ASN A 138 -9.99 7.08 -2.63
N ASP A 139 -10.27 8.22 -2.00
CA ASP A 139 -9.63 9.50 -2.34
C ASP A 139 -8.11 9.45 -2.12
N LEU A 140 -7.68 8.84 -1.02
CA LEU A 140 -6.26 8.64 -0.72
C LEU A 140 -5.59 7.79 -1.80
N ILE A 141 -6.16 6.63 -2.17
CA ILE A 141 -5.60 5.74 -3.21
C ILE A 141 -5.48 6.47 -4.55
N LEU A 142 -6.54 7.17 -4.97
CA LEU A 142 -6.58 7.91 -6.24
C LEU A 142 -5.56 9.04 -6.31
N SER A 143 -5.27 9.69 -5.17
CA SER A 143 -4.32 10.79 -5.10
C SER A 143 -2.86 10.32 -4.94
N THR A 144 -2.63 9.28 -4.13
CA THR A 144 -1.30 8.75 -3.82
C THR A 144 -0.65 8.04 -5.02
N ILE A 145 -1.40 7.23 -5.79
CA ILE A 145 -0.83 6.54 -6.98
C ILE A 145 -0.29 7.53 -8.02
N LYS A 146 -0.86 8.75 -8.08
CA LYS A 146 -0.52 9.79 -9.04
C LYS A 146 0.64 10.69 -8.61
N VAL A 147 1.26 10.43 -7.45
CA VAL A 147 2.38 11.25 -6.97
C VAL A 147 3.59 11.08 -7.89
N PRO A 148 4.05 12.14 -8.59
CA PRO A 148 5.06 11.99 -9.65
C PRO A 148 6.46 11.55 -9.18
N VAL A 149 6.75 11.66 -7.88
CA VAL A 149 8.02 11.16 -7.32
C VAL A 149 8.00 9.66 -7.01
N TRP A 150 6.81 9.04 -7.07
CA TRP A 150 6.60 7.62 -6.82
C TRP A 150 6.38 6.84 -8.11
N THR A 151 5.74 7.46 -9.09
CA THR A 151 5.28 6.80 -10.31
C THR A 151 5.77 7.58 -11.53
N SER A 152 6.40 6.90 -12.49
CA SER A 152 6.83 7.49 -13.76
C SER A 152 5.64 7.84 -14.66
N GLN A 153 5.91 8.48 -15.79
CA GLN A 153 4.87 8.78 -16.80
C GLN A 153 4.29 7.49 -17.42
N GLU A 154 5.07 6.42 -17.43
CA GLU A 154 4.70 5.09 -17.89
C GLU A 154 3.96 4.28 -16.81
N GLY A 155 3.72 4.88 -15.64
CA GLY A 155 3.02 4.22 -14.55
C GLY A 155 3.90 3.32 -13.69
N ILE A 156 5.22 3.27 -13.89
CA ILE A 156 6.14 2.39 -13.15
C ILE A 156 6.59 3.05 -11.85
N MET A 157 6.67 2.28 -10.75
CA MET A 157 7.18 2.81 -9.49
C MET A 157 8.68 3.13 -9.53
N ILE A 158 8.98 4.42 -9.44
CA ILE A 158 10.32 5.02 -9.46
C ILE A 158 10.73 5.61 -8.11
N GLU A 159 9.96 5.29 -7.05
CA GLU A 159 10.34 5.69 -5.70
C GLU A 159 11.82 5.42 -5.46
N ASP A 160 12.44 6.40 -4.77
CA ASP A 160 13.86 6.53 -4.52
C ASP A 160 14.64 7.10 -5.71
N ILE A 161 14.17 8.11 -6.47
CA ILE A 161 14.94 8.63 -7.64
C ILE A 161 16.38 9.13 -7.35
N ASP A 162 16.80 9.21 -6.07
CA ASP A 162 18.23 9.22 -5.72
C ASP A 162 18.94 7.89 -6.08
N VAL A 163 18.28 6.90 -6.71
CA VAL A 163 18.87 5.74 -7.42
C VAL A 163 19.80 6.22 -8.53
N LEU A 164 19.57 7.39 -9.12
CA LEU A 164 20.55 7.95 -10.06
C LEU A 164 21.89 8.28 -9.38
N ALA A 165 21.90 8.49 -8.06
CA ALA A 165 23.10 8.74 -7.27
C ALA A 165 23.58 7.51 -6.46
N THR A 166 22.68 6.59 -6.11
CA THR A 166 22.97 5.44 -5.25
C THR A 166 22.81 4.12 -6.02
N PRO A 167 23.88 3.31 -6.12
CA PRO A 167 23.83 2.01 -6.81
C PRO A 167 22.69 1.14 -6.27
N ALA A 168 22.07 0.34 -7.14
CA ALA A 168 20.99 -0.59 -6.77
C ALA A 168 21.44 -1.62 -5.71
N GLU A 169 22.75 -1.85 -5.64
CA GLU A 169 23.46 -2.70 -4.69
C GLU A 169 23.56 -2.11 -3.27
N SER A 170 23.20 -0.84 -3.08
CA SER A 170 23.16 -0.25 -1.74
C SER A 170 21.94 -0.76 -0.97
N ASN A 171 22.20 -1.41 0.17
CA ASN A 171 21.16 -1.79 1.12
C ASN A 171 20.61 -0.54 1.80
N GLN A 172 19.47 -0.06 1.33
CA GLN A 172 18.75 1.07 1.93
C GLN A 172 17.32 0.64 2.21
N ASP A 173 16.77 1.05 3.35
CA ASP A 173 15.39 0.73 3.74
C ASP A 173 14.38 1.18 2.68
N SER A 174 14.68 2.30 2.00
CA SER A 174 13.90 2.87 0.89
C SER A 174 13.61 1.87 -0.23
N ARG A 175 14.48 0.88 -0.45
CA ARG A 175 14.32 -0.12 -1.50
C ARG A 175 13.09 -1.00 -1.28
N SER A 176 12.65 -1.16 -0.03
CA SER A 176 11.51 -2.00 0.36
C SER A 176 10.18 -1.25 0.41
N HIS A 177 10.19 0.09 0.41
CA HIS A 177 9.01 0.92 0.63
C HIS A 177 7.90 0.66 -0.40
N LYS A 178 8.25 0.54 -1.68
CA LYS A 178 7.30 0.24 -2.76
C LYS A 178 6.57 -1.10 -2.57
N GLY A 179 7.23 -2.10 -1.98
CA GLY A 179 6.60 -3.39 -1.66
C GLY A 179 5.47 -3.21 -0.65
N ILE A 180 5.75 -2.49 0.46
CA ILE A 180 4.76 -2.15 1.49
C ILE A 180 3.59 -1.36 0.90
N PHE A 181 3.89 -0.41 0.01
CA PHE A 181 2.86 0.37 -0.67
C PHE A 181 1.92 -0.50 -1.51
N LEU A 182 2.47 -1.39 -2.34
CA LEU A 182 1.67 -2.30 -3.15
C LEU A 182 0.91 -3.33 -2.33
N ARG A 183 1.48 -3.79 -1.21
CA ARG A 183 0.75 -4.64 -0.25
C ARG A 183 -0.46 -3.93 0.33
N GLY A 184 -0.32 -2.66 0.73
CA GLY A 184 -1.45 -1.86 1.20
C GLY A 184 -2.52 -1.67 0.12
N LEU A 185 -2.12 -1.40 -1.13
CA LEU A 185 -3.06 -1.33 -2.25
C LEU A 185 -3.78 -2.67 -2.48
N TYR A 186 -3.04 -3.78 -2.43
CA TYR A 186 -3.63 -5.11 -2.60
C TYR A 186 -4.64 -5.40 -1.49
N GLU A 187 -4.33 -5.10 -0.23
CA GLU A 187 -5.27 -5.23 0.89
C GLU A 187 -6.57 -4.44 0.62
N ALA A 188 -6.45 -3.18 0.19
CA ALA A 188 -7.60 -2.35 -0.19
C ALA A 188 -8.40 -2.94 -1.35
N TRP A 189 -7.73 -3.53 -2.35
CA TRP A 189 -8.38 -4.21 -3.46
C TRP A 189 -9.18 -5.44 -3.00
N THR A 190 -8.62 -6.27 -2.09
CA THR A 190 -9.32 -7.49 -1.63
C THR A 190 -10.63 -7.19 -0.91
N ARG A 191 -10.72 -6.02 -0.27
CA ARG A 191 -11.89 -5.54 0.48
C ARG A 191 -12.81 -4.65 -0.35
N SER A 192 -12.39 -4.25 -1.55
CA SER A 192 -13.22 -3.45 -2.44
C SER A 192 -14.26 -4.31 -3.14
N PRO A 193 -15.49 -3.80 -3.36
CA PRO A 193 -16.46 -4.52 -4.19
C PRO A 193 -15.87 -4.81 -5.58
N ARG A 194 -15.99 -6.06 -6.02
CA ARG A 194 -15.47 -6.49 -7.33
C ARG A 194 -16.09 -5.65 -8.45
N GLY A 195 -15.25 -5.19 -9.37
CA GLY A 195 -15.66 -4.36 -10.50
C GLY A 195 -15.94 -2.90 -10.15
N SER A 196 -15.76 -2.48 -8.89
CA SER A 196 -15.78 -1.06 -8.53
C SER A 196 -14.63 -0.30 -9.18
N ASP A 197 -14.81 1.01 -9.41
CA ASP A 197 -13.80 1.86 -10.05
C ASP A 197 -12.46 1.81 -9.29
N VAL A 198 -12.49 1.80 -7.96
CA VAL A 198 -11.27 1.72 -7.14
C VAL A 198 -10.58 0.36 -7.25
N ALA A 199 -11.34 -0.75 -7.26
CA ALA A 199 -10.77 -2.07 -7.46
C ALA A 199 -10.14 -2.19 -8.85
N ASN A 200 -10.84 -1.77 -9.90
CA ASN A 200 -10.32 -1.78 -11.27
C ASN A 200 -9.08 -0.88 -11.41
N PHE A 201 -9.06 0.27 -10.73
CA PHE A 201 -7.92 1.19 -10.74
C PHE A 201 -6.68 0.60 -10.05
N ILE A 202 -6.84 0.00 -8.86
CA ILE A 202 -5.75 -0.68 -8.17
C ILE A 202 -5.25 -1.87 -8.99
N GLU A 203 -6.16 -2.68 -9.53
CA GLU A 203 -5.84 -3.82 -10.38
C GLU A 203 -5.02 -3.40 -11.60
N ALA A 204 -5.45 -2.36 -12.32
CA ALA A 204 -4.70 -1.82 -13.44
C ALA A 204 -3.29 -1.36 -13.02
N TYR A 205 -3.18 -0.66 -11.88
CA TYR A 205 -1.89 -0.16 -11.40
C TYR A 205 -0.94 -1.28 -10.96
N ILE A 206 -1.43 -2.26 -10.20
CA ILE A 206 -0.65 -3.44 -9.79
C ILE A 206 -0.27 -4.26 -11.01
N ASN A 207 -1.16 -4.42 -11.99
CA ASN A 207 -0.85 -5.09 -13.24
C ASN A 207 0.26 -4.38 -14.01
N VAL A 208 0.36 -3.03 -14.01
CA VAL A 208 1.51 -2.33 -14.60
C VAL A 208 2.82 -2.67 -13.87
N GLN A 209 2.80 -2.76 -12.54
CA GLN A 209 4.01 -3.10 -11.76
C GLN A 209 4.42 -4.56 -11.92
N ALA A 210 3.44 -5.45 -11.78
CA ALA A 210 3.58 -6.90 -11.85
C ALA A 210 3.75 -7.40 -13.29
N SER A 211 3.43 -6.54 -14.28
CA SER A 211 3.09 -7.01 -15.62
C SER A 211 4.12 -8.00 -16.08
N THR A 212 3.57 -9.15 -16.40
CA THR A 212 4.25 -10.33 -16.87
C THR A 212 3.67 -10.66 -18.23
N LEU A 213 4.11 -9.95 -19.25
CA LEU A 213 3.96 -10.44 -20.59
C LEU A 213 5.02 -11.50 -20.88
N ASN A 214 4.51 -12.68 -21.18
CA ASN A 214 5.12 -13.61 -22.11
C ASN A 214 5.29 -12.97 -23.51
N ILE A 215 6.16 -11.96 -23.68
CA ILE A 215 6.73 -11.62 -25.00
C ILE A 215 7.96 -12.51 -25.25
N LEU A 216 7.94 -13.79 -24.89
CA LEU A 216 9.04 -14.70 -25.25
C LEU A 216 8.63 -16.14 -25.62
N PHE A 217 7.45 -16.35 -26.21
CA PHE A 217 7.18 -17.67 -26.83
C PHE A 217 6.68 -17.70 -28.28
N ASN A 218 6.69 -16.59 -29.02
CA ASN A 218 6.43 -16.63 -30.47
C ASN A 218 7.39 -15.81 -31.35
N ALA A 219 8.53 -15.35 -30.84
CA ALA A 219 9.58 -14.74 -31.67
C ALA A 219 10.44 -15.77 -32.43
N ARG A 220 9.95 -17.00 -32.60
CA ARG A 220 10.60 -18.07 -33.37
C ARG A 220 9.81 -18.38 -34.64
N GLU A 221 9.56 -17.36 -35.47
CA GLU A 221 9.55 -17.45 -36.95
C GLU A 221 9.07 -16.12 -37.58
N ASN A 222 10.03 -15.28 -37.98
CA ASN A 222 9.97 -14.32 -39.10
C ASN A 222 8.81 -13.32 -39.22
N SER A 223 7.96 -13.15 -38.22
CA SER A 223 6.87 -12.18 -38.25
C SER A 223 7.31 -10.89 -37.58
N LYS A 224 7.30 -9.78 -38.34
CA LYS A 224 7.62 -8.42 -37.86
C LYS A 224 6.95 -8.17 -36.50
N PRO A 225 7.70 -7.73 -35.47
CA PRO A 225 7.10 -7.34 -34.20
C PRO A 225 6.23 -6.11 -34.47
N THR A 226 4.91 -6.28 -34.39
CA THR A 226 4.01 -5.14 -34.20
C THR A 226 4.24 -4.57 -32.81
N LEU A 227 4.32 -3.25 -32.76
CA LEU A 227 4.89 -2.42 -31.72
C LEU A 227 3.96 -2.27 -30.51
N GLU A 228 3.39 -3.35 -30.00
CA GLU A 228 2.70 -3.35 -28.70
C GLU A 228 3.69 -3.79 -27.62
N LEU A 229 4.62 -2.89 -27.32
CA LEU A 229 5.60 -3.07 -26.25
C LEU A 229 4.86 -2.85 -24.92
N GLN A 230 4.14 -3.86 -24.45
CA GLN A 230 3.67 -3.88 -23.08
C GLN A 230 4.89 -4.15 -22.20
N TYR A 231 5.42 -3.09 -21.61
CA TYR A 231 6.62 -3.11 -20.79
C TYR A 231 6.39 -3.89 -19.48
N ASN A 232 7.15 -4.96 -19.23
CA ASN A 232 7.20 -5.56 -17.90
C ASN A 232 8.30 -4.89 -17.07
N ALA A 233 7.93 -3.96 -16.20
CA ALA A 233 8.88 -3.29 -15.33
C ALA A 233 9.75 -4.29 -14.54
N LEU A 234 9.09 -5.22 -13.83
CA LEU A 234 9.81 -6.16 -12.98
C LEU A 234 10.49 -7.31 -13.77
N LEU A 235 9.82 -7.85 -14.79
CA LEU A 235 10.26 -9.09 -15.42
C LEU A 235 11.12 -8.91 -16.67
N ASP A 236 11.00 -7.79 -17.37
CA ASP A 236 11.83 -7.50 -18.55
C ASP A 236 13.04 -6.64 -18.16
N PHE A 237 12.90 -5.73 -17.18
CA PHE A 237 13.98 -4.77 -16.87
C PHE A 237 14.71 -5.02 -15.56
N ALA A 238 14.05 -5.58 -14.56
CA ALA A 238 14.65 -5.73 -13.23
C ALA A 238 15.13 -7.15 -12.93
N ARG A 239 14.82 -8.15 -13.75
CA ARG A 239 15.15 -9.55 -13.47
C ARG A 239 16.37 -10.01 -14.27
N ASN A 240 17.35 -10.62 -13.61
CA ASN A 240 18.47 -11.28 -14.30
C ASN A 240 18.17 -12.77 -14.63
N ASP A 241 19.08 -13.43 -15.31
CA ASP A 241 18.92 -14.85 -15.72
C ASP A 241 18.84 -15.83 -14.53
N SER A 242 19.27 -15.40 -13.34
CA SER A 242 19.20 -16.17 -12.09
C SER A 242 17.95 -15.85 -11.25
N TYR A 243 16.93 -15.22 -11.85
CA TYR A 243 15.70 -14.81 -11.16
C TYR A 243 15.91 -13.84 -9.99
N SER A 244 17.02 -13.10 -9.98
CA SER A 244 17.22 -12.02 -9.01
C SER A 244 16.61 -10.73 -9.53
N PHE A 245 15.78 -10.10 -8.72
CA PHE A 245 15.15 -8.81 -8.99
C PHE A 245 15.96 -7.61 -8.47
N SER A 246 16.03 -6.55 -9.28
CA SER A 246 16.54 -5.22 -8.92
C SER A 246 15.46 -4.42 -8.19
N PRO A 247 15.82 -3.60 -7.19
CA PRO A 247 14.88 -2.63 -6.63
C PRO A 247 14.53 -1.48 -7.61
N SER A 248 15.33 -1.31 -8.68
CA SER A 248 15.02 -0.43 -9.80
C SER A 248 14.20 -1.18 -10.86
N TRP A 249 12.90 -0.88 -10.93
CA TRP A 249 12.00 -1.53 -11.91
C TRP A 249 12.08 -0.93 -13.31
N LEU A 250 12.86 0.13 -13.48
CA LEU A 250 13.30 0.61 -14.79
C LEU A 250 14.58 -0.11 -15.27
N GLY A 251 15.12 -1.02 -14.44
CA GLY A 251 16.38 -1.70 -14.69
C GLY A 251 17.61 -0.85 -14.36
N PRO A 252 18.80 -1.34 -14.74
CA PRO A 252 19.03 -2.68 -15.32
C PRO A 252 18.81 -3.81 -14.30
N PRO A 253 18.78 -5.08 -14.76
CA PRO A 253 18.79 -6.23 -13.86
C PRO A 253 20.02 -6.24 -12.94
N PRO A 254 19.93 -6.85 -11.74
CA PRO A 254 21.06 -6.86 -10.83
C PRO A 254 22.11 -7.88 -11.30
N SER A 255 23.39 -7.56 -11.06
CA SER A 255 24.50 -8.48 -11.39
C SER A 255 24.59 -9.69 -10.46
N HIS A 256 23.93 -9.63 -9.30
CA HIS A 256 23.91 -10.67 -8.27
C HIS A 256 22.60 -10.61 -7.47
N PHE A 257 22.43 -11.53 -6.52
CA PHE A 257 21.25 -11.58 -5.66
C PHE A 257 21.19 -10.35 -4.73
N LEU A 258 20.06 -9.63 -4.76
CA LEU A 258 19.79 -8.49 -3.89
C LEU A 258 18.57 -8.79 -3.00
N PRO A 259 18.74 -9.03 -1.68
CA PRO A 259 17.63 -9.39 -0.79
C PRO A 259 16.48 -8.38 -0.81
N TRP A 260 16.78 -7.08 -0.78
CA TRP A 260 15.78 -6.01 -0.81
C TRP A 260 15.04 -5.92 -2.15
N GLY A 261 15.73 -6.22 -3.26
CA GLY A 261 15.09 -6.31 -4.58
C GLY A 261 14.12 -7.49 -4.64
N GLN A 262 14.44 -8.61 -4.00
CA GLN A 262 13.53 -9.76 -3.92
C GLN A 262 12.31 -9.44 -3.05
N LEU A 263 12.51 -8.80 -1.91
CA LEU A 263 11.42 -8.44 -1.00
C LEU A 263 10.41 -7.52 -1.70
N ALA A 264 10.90 -6.48 -2.38
CA ALA A 264 10.03 -5.58 -3.15
C ALA A 264 9.31 -6.30 -4.30
N ALA A 265 9.97 -7.25 -4.96
CA ALA A 265 9.37 -8.08 -6.01
C ALA A 265 8.29 -9.03 -5.48
N LEU A 266 8.47 -9.57 -4.27
CA LEU A 266 7.57 -10.55 -3.68
C LEU A 266 6.16 -9.98 -3.46
N ASP A 267 6.06 -8.77 -2.90
CA ASP A 267 4.77 -8.13 -2.61
C ASP A 267 3.96 -7.90 -3.89
N VAL A 268 4.60 -7.40 -4.96
CA VAL A 268 3.92 -7.15 -6.24
C VAL A 268 3.52 -8.44 -6.96
N LEU A 269 4.38 -9.46 -6.94
CA LEU A 269 4.07 -10.75 -7.57
C LEU A 269 2.92 -11.46 -6.85
N ASN A 270 2.92 -11.44 -5.52
CA ASN A 270 1.83 -11.98 -4.71
C ASN A 270 0.51 -11.25 -4.99
N ALA A 271 0.53 -9.92 -5.05
CA ALA A 271 -0.63 -9.13 -5.39
C ALA A 271 -1.16 -9.46 -6.81
N GLY A 272 -0.26 -9.54 -7.79
CA GLY A 272 -0.59 -9.91 -9.17
C GLY A 272 -1.24 -11.30 -9.28
N ILE A 273 -0.70 -12.31 -8.58
CA ILE A 273 -1.33 -13.65 -8.52
C ILE A 273 -2.70 -13.58 -7.85
N GLY A 274 -2.81 -12.86 -6.74
CA GLY A 274 -4.06 -12.76 -5.98
C GLY A 274 -5.19 -12.16 -6.82
N ILE A 275 -4.88 -11.12 -7.58
CA ILE A 275 -5.78 -10.49 -8.55
C ILE A 275 -6.16 -11.50 -9.65
N ALA A 276 -5.15 -12.12 -10.28
CA ALA A 276 -5.31 -13.11 -11.33
C ALA A 276 -6.32 -14.22 -11.00
N GLN A 277 -6.26 -14.72 -9.77
CA GLN A 277 -7.10 -15.83 -9.30
C GLN A 277 -8.54 -15.42 -9.00
N ALA A 278 -8.76 -14.15 -8.66
CA ALA A 278 -10.10 -13.65 -8.35
C ALA A 278 -10.89 -13.25 -9.60
N SER A 279 -10.20 -12.95 -10.71
CA SER A 279 -10.84 -12.64 -11.99
C SER A 279 -11.67 -13.86 -12.44
N PRO A 280 -12.98 -13.71 -12.66
CA PRO A 280 -13.82 -14.82 -13.09
C PRO A 280 -13.25 -15.38 -14.38
N SER A 281 -12.95 -16.68 -14.40
CA SER A 281 -12.56 -17.34 -15.63
C SER A 281 -13.63 -17.05 -16.68
N PRO A 282 -13.26 -16.61 -17.91
CA PRO A 282 -14.24 -16.34 -18.94
C PRO A 282 -15.07 -17.62 -19.09
N SER A 283 -16.34 -17.54 -18.70
CA SER A 283 -17.23 -18.70 -18.72
C SER A 283 -17.16 -19.22 -20.14
N SER A 284 -16.61 -20.42 -20.33
CA SER A 284 -16.58 -21.07 -21.62
C SER A 284 -18.03 -21.22 -22.04
N SER A 285 -18.51 -20.28 -22.85
CA SER A 285 -19.85 -20.32 -23.41
C SER A 285 -20.01 -21.71 -24.02
N PRO A 286 -20.93 -22.55 -23.53
CA PRO A 286 -21.11 -23.87 -24.11
C PRO A 286 -21.46 -23.63 -25.57
N SER A 287 -20.57 -24.04 -26.46
CA SER A 287 -20.77 -23.94 -27.90
C SER A 287 -21.95 -24.84 -28.25
N SER A 288 -23.17 -24.31 -28.18
CA SER A 288 -24.32 -24.94 -28.77
C SER A 288 -24.20 -24.79 -30.29
N TYR A 289 -23.37 -25.62 -30.90
CA TYR A 289 -23.60 -26.04 -32.29
C TYR A 289 -24.89 -26.88 -32.30
N ALA A 290 -26.02 -26.23 -32.06
CA ALA A 290 -27.33 -26.76 -32.36
C ALA A 290 -27.45 -26.74 -33.88
N HIS A 291 -27.27 -27.91 -34.47
CA HIS A 291 -27.52 -28.21 -35.87
C HIS A 291 -28.96 -27.75 -36.22
N HIS A 292 -29.08 -26.58 -36.82
CA HIS A 292 -30.36 -25.99 -37.19
C HIS A 292 -30.97 -26.80 -38.35
N LYS A 293 -31.85 -27.75 -38.02
CA LYS A 293 -32.70 -28.44 -39.01
C LYS A 293 -33.88 -27.52 -39.32
N THR A 294 -33.83 -26.90 -40.48
CA THR A 294 -34.89 -26.05 -41.04
C THR A 294 -36.20 -26.84 -41.18
N ILE A 295 -37.24 -26.44 -40.44
CA ILE A 295 -38.62 -26.76 -40.80
C ILE A 295 -39.37 -25.44 -40.85
N HIS A 296 -39.82 -25.12 -42.06
CA HIS A 296 -40.79 -24.07 -42.35
C HIS A 296 -42.06 -24.30 -41.54
N ASP A 297 -42.54 -23.28 -40.83
CA ASP A 297 -43.97 -23.08 -40.76
C ASP A 297 -44.38 -21.61 -40.69
N LYS A 298 -45.31 -21.25 -41.56
CA LYS A 298 -45.93 -19.94 -41.71
C LYS A 298 -47.15 -19.90 -40.79
N ARG A 299 -47.29 -18.91 -39.90
CA ARG A 299 -48.54 -18.10 -39.80
C ARG A 299 -48.54 -17.04 -38.69
N SER A 300 -49.09 -15.91 -39.12
CA SER A 300 -50.11 -15.09 -38.45
C SER A 300 -49.68 -14.00 -37.48
N LEU A 301 -49.80 -12.78 -38.02
CA LEU A 301 -49.93 -11.50 -37.34
C LEU A 301 -51.03 -11.52 -36.26
N THR A 302 -50.77 -10.87 -35.13
CA THR A 302 -51.76 -10.03 -34.42
C THR A 302 -51.02 -9.07 -33.50
N SER A 303 -51.34 -7.79 -33.66
CA SER A 303 -50.82 -6.65 -32.90
C SER A 303 -51.87 -6.22 -31.87
N PRO A 304 -51.52 -5.84 -30.64
CA PRO A 304 -52.40 -5.07 -29.78
C PRO A 304 -51.96 -3.61 -29.69
N ARG A 305 -52.92 -2.78 -30.08
CA ARG A 305 -53.10 -1.34 -29.84
C ARG A 305 -53.24 -1.08 -28.33
N PHE A 306 -52.61 -0.04 -27.80
CA PHE A 306 -52.95 0.50 -26.48
C PHE A 306 -53.16 2.02 -26.55
N ASP A 307 -54.36 2.44 -26.15
CA ASP A 307 -54.85 3.81 -26.17
C ASP A 307 -54.49 4.57 -24.87
N ARG A 308 -53.96 5.78 -25.06
CA ARG A 308 -54.34 7.09 -24.50
C ARG A 308 -55.17 7.15 -23.20
N SER A 309 -54.64 7.83 -22.19
CA SER A 309 -55.43 8.62 -21.23
C SER A 309 -54.63 9.78 -20.63
N SER A 310 -55.30 10.91 -20.53
CA SER A 310 -54.88 12.28 -20.21
C SER A 310 -54.55 12.54 -18.74
N GLY A 311 -53.77 13.60 -18.46
CA GLY A 311 -53.63 14.18 -17.12
C GLY A 311 -52.84 15.50 -17.14
N ILE A 312 -53.57 16.61 -17.20
CA ILE A 312 -53.08 18.00 -17.21
C ILE A 312 -52.92 18.49 -15.77
N SER A 313 -51.84 19.21 -15.46
CA SER A 313 -51.87 20.37 -14.54
C SER A 313 -50.60 21.21 -14.69
N ALA A 314 -50.79 22.41 -15.24
CA ALA A 314 -49.83 23.50 -15.24
C ALA A 314 -50.11 24.39 -14.02
N THR A 315 -49.07 24.94 -13.41
CA THR A 315 -49.19 26.02 -12.41
C THR A 315 -48.13 27.07 -12.67
N SER A 316 -48.56 28.30 -12.46
CA SER A 316 -48.13 29.57 -13.04
C SER A 316 -46.88 30.18 -12.39
N ALA A 317 -46.23 31.05 -13.17
CA ALA A 317 -45.21 32.01 -12.75
C ALA A 317 -45.71 33.00 -11.66
N PRO A 318 -44.79 33.81 -11.08
CA PRO A 318 -44.71 35.16 -11.59
C PRO A 318 -43.29 35.73 -11.77
N SER A 319 -43.24 36.68 -12.70
CA SER A 319 -42.18 37.60 -13.09
C SER A 319 -41.84 38.65 -12.03
N SER A 320 -40.57 39.05 -11.94
CA SER A 320 -40.20 40.45 -11.71
C SER A 320 -38.81 40.75 -12.27
N GLU A 321 -38.79 41.69 -13.21
CA GLU A 321 -37.61 42.40 -13.72
C GLU A 321 -37.19 43.48 -12.71
N SER A 322 -35.87 43.72 -12.58
CA SER A 322 -35.33 45.09 -12.53
C SER A 322 -33.83 45.10 -12.79
N THR A 323 -33.51 45.59 -13.99
CA THR A 323 -32.41 46.48 -14.39
C THR A 323 -31.41 46.94 -13.32
N GLY A 324 -30.12 46.81 -13.64
CA GLY A 324 -29.02 47.42 -12.89
C GLY A 324 -27.67 47.32 -13.60
N ASN A 325 -27.52 47.99 -14.75
CA ASN A 325 -26.22 48.19 -15.39
C ASN A 325 -25.33 49.09 -14.50
N SER A 326 -24.16 48.59 -14.09
CA SER A 326 -23.07 49.44 -13.63
C SER A 326 -21.77 49.04 -14.34
N SER A 327 -21.32 49.91 -15.22
CA SER A 327 -20.02 49.86 -15.87
C SER A 327 -18.95 50.38 -14.91
N THR A 328 -18.00 49.52 -14.56
CA THR A 328 -16.78 49.94 -13.84
C THR A 328 -15.60 49.90 -14.81
N ASN A 329 -15.04 51.08 -15.04
CA ASN A 329 -13.80 51.29 -15.77
C ASN A 329 -12.64 50.70 -14.96
N VAL A 330 -11.88 49.78 -15.58
CA VAL A 330 -10.58 49.32 -15.08
C VAL A 330 -9.50 49.83 -16.04
N PRO A 331 -8.56 50.65 -15.56
CA PRO A 331 -7.23 50.68 -16.15
C PRO A 331 -6.17 50.23 -15.13
N VAL A 332 -5.10 49.66 -15.66
CA VAL A 332 -3.79 49.40 -15.01
C VAL A 332 -3.64 48.06 -14.28
N ILE A 333 -3.43 46.98 -15.04
CA ILE A 333 -2.62 45.81 -14.60
C ILE A 333 -1.55 45.57 -15.66
N ALA A 334 -0.47 46.34 -15.60
CA ALA A 334 0.76 46.09 -16.36
C ALA A 334 2.02 46.10 -15.48
N GLY A 335 1.87 46.18 -14.15
CA GLY A 335 3.00 46.22 -13.20
C GLY A 335 3.14 45.00 -12.29
N VAL A 336 2.10 44.15 -12.18
CA VAL A 336 2.07 43.07 -11.17
C VAL A 336 2.84 41.82 -11.61
N VAL A 337 2.93 41.54 -12.92
CA VAL A 337 3.56 40.32 -13.44
C VAL A 337 5.09 40.34 -13.30
N ALA A 338 5.73 41.52 -13.38
CA ALA A 338 7.18 41.62 -13.23
C ALA A 338 7.63 41.42 -11.77
N ALA A 339 6.85 41.92 -10.81
CA ALA A 339 7.18 41.80 -9.38
C ALA A 339 7.06 40.34 -8.88
N THR A 340 6.07 39.58 -9.35
CA THR A 340 5.91 38.17 -8.98
C THR A 340 7.04 37.29 -9.48
N VAL A 341 7.53 37.50 -10.71
CA VAL A 341 8.67 36.73 -11.25
C VAL A 341 9.96 36.98 -10.45
N VAL A 342 10.20 38.22 -10.03
CA VAL A 342 11.38 38.58 -9.22
C VAL A 342 11.28 37.97 -7.81
N VAL A 343 10.10 38.01 -7.18
CA VAL A 343 9.89 37.39 -5.86
C VAL A 343 10.05 35.87 -5.93
N LEU A 344 9.48 35.21 -6.94
CA LEU A 344 9.65 33.76 -7.13
C LEU A 344 11.11 33.38 -7.42
N GLY A 345 11.82 34.19 -8.20
CA GLY A 345 13.26 34.02 -8.44
C GLY A 345 14.09 34.16 -7.17
N MET A 346 13.78 35.13 -6.30
CA MET A 346 14.46 35.28 -5.01
C MET A 346 14.17 34.13 -4.05
N VAL A 347 12.92 33.66 -3.98
CA VAL A 347 12.55 32.49 -3.17
C VAL A 347 13.28 31.23 -3.65
N PHE A 348 13.35 31.02 -4.97
CA PHE A 348 14.07 29.90 -5.56
C PHE A 348 15.59 29.99 -5.28
N ALA A 349 16.19 31.19 -5.40
CA ALA A 349 17.60 31.40 -5.08
C ALA A 349 17.90 31.13 -3.60
N ILE A 350 17.05 31.60 -2.68
CA ILE A 350 17.19 31.31 -1.24
C ILE A 350 17.07 29.80 -0.98
N PHE A 351 16.14 29.11 -1.65
CA PHE A 351 16.00 27.66 -1.55
C PHE A 351 17.25 26.93 -2.05
N CYS A 352 17.81 27.31 -3.20
CA CYS A 352 19.05 26.76 -3.73
C CYS A 352 20.26 27.02 -2.80
N ILE A 353 20.38 28.22 -2.21
CA ILE A 353 21.44 28.55 -1.26
C ILE A 353 21.30 27.72 0.03
N ARG A 354 20.09 27.57 0.56
CA ARG A 354 19.85 26.73 1.75
C ARG A 354 20.14 25.25 1.46
N ARG A 355 19.78 24.75 0.28
CA ARG A 355 20.10 23.38 -0.16
C ARG A 355 21.61 23.17 -0.30
N ARG A 356 22.33 24.14 -0.88
CA ARG A 356 23.79 24.11 -1.00
C ARG A 356 24.49 24.17 0.35
N ASN A 357 24.01 25.02 1.27
CA ASN A 357 24.57 25.12 2.62
C ASN A 357 24.33 23.84 3.44
N ARG A 358 23.20 23.14 3.24
CA ARG A 358 22.99 21.82 3.85
C ARG A 358 24.00 20.79 3.34
N ARG A 359 24.26 20.74 2.03
CA ARG A 359 25.30 19.86 1.45
C ARG A 359 26.69 20.17 2.01
N ASN A 360 27.05 21.44 2.15
CA ASN A 360 28.35 21.83 2.69
C ASN A 360 28.52 21.48 4.17
N ARG A 361 27.45 21.44 4.97
CA ARG A 361 27.53 21.02 6.38
C ARG A 361 27.86 19.53 6.54
N HIS A 362 27.38 18.67 5.64
CA HIS A 362 27.73 17.25 5.65
C HIS A 362 29.18 16.99 5.20
N VAL A 363 29.73 17.82 4.32
CA VAL A 363 31.14 17.72 3.93
C VAL A 363 32.06 18.22 5.04
N ALA A 364 31.71 19.33 5.71
CA ALA A 364 32.49 19.85 6.84
C ALA A 364 32.57 18.87 8.02
N SER A 365 31.51 18.12 8.32
CA SER A 365 31.54 17.10 9.37
C SER A 365 32.45 15.90 9.03
N LEU A 366 32.66 15.60 7.75
CA LEU A 366 33.57 14.53 7.33
C LEU A 366 35.03 14.98 7.36
N THR A 367 35.31 16.24 7.03
CA THR A 367 36.66 16.80 7.11
C THR A 367 37.12 16.99 8.56
N GLU A 368 36.21 17.22 9.51
CA GLU A 368 36.53 17.29 10.94
C GLU A 368 36.86 15.91 11.54
N LEU A 369 36.29 14.83 11.00
CA LEU A 369 36.61 13.46 11.39
C LEU A 369 37.97 12.98 10.85
N GLU A 370 38.40 13.49 9.69
CA GLU A 370 39.71 13.19 9.08
C GLU A 370 40.86 14.03 9.68
N SER A 371 40.55 15.14 10.36
CA SER A 371 41.55 16.01 10.99
C SER A 371 42.06 15.51 12.36
N HIS A 372 41.51 14.41 12.91
CA HIS A 372 41.95 13.86 14.20
C HIS A 372 42.88 12.63 14.09
N THR A 373 43.23 12.17 12.89
CA THR A 373 44.30 11.19 12.68
C THR A 373 45.62 11.89 12.35
N GLY A 374 46.17 12.57 13.36
CA GLY A 374 47.51 13.13 13.31
C GLY A 374 48.58 12.03 13.26
N HIS A 375 49.36 12.02 12.19
CA HIS A 375 50.60 11.26 12.03
C HIS A 375 51.56 11.48 13.21
N HIS A 376 51.87 10.42 13.95
CA HIS A 376 53.04 10.35 14.82
C HIS A 376 54.15 9.53 14.12
N PRO A 377 55.39 10.04 14.03
CA PRO A 377 56.49 9.36 13.36
C PRO A 377 57.05 8.21 14.22
N CYS A 378 57.29 7.08 13.57
CA CYS A 378 57.85 5.87 14.16
C CYS A 378 59.24 6.11 14.77
N HIS A 379 59.37 5.74 16.05
CA HIS A 379 60.64 5.41 16.69
C HIS A 379 60.43 4.12 17.51
N ASP A 380 61.06 3.04 17.09
CA ASP A 380 61.42 1.92 17.97
C ASP A 380 62.65 2.32 18.81
N PRO A 381 62.69 2.01 20.12
CA PRO A 381 63.22 0.69 20.50
C PRO A 381 62.63 0.05 21.78
N LEU A 382 62.64 -1.29 21.78
CA LEU A 382 62.94 -2.24 22.87
C LEU A 382 62.73 -1.80 24.34
N SER A 383 61.88 -2.57 25.06
CA SER A 383 62.16 -3.22 26.36
C SER A 383 60.99 -3.14 27.34
N GLU A 384 60.81 -4.26 28.04
CA GLU A 384 60.18 -4.44 29.36
C GLU A 384 58.65 -4.36 29.49
N GLY A 385 58.10 -5.52 29.87
CA GLY A 385 56.68 -5.75 30.04
C GLY A 385 56.12 -5.40 31.42
N TYR A 386 54.80 -5.24 31.44
CA TYR A 386 53.86 -5.53 32.53
C TYR A 386 52.44 -5.48 31.91
N PRO A 387 51.38 -5.96 32.59
CA PRO A 387 50.56 -7.09 32.20
C PRO A 387 49.25 -6.68 31.54
N ASP A 388 48.61 -7.66 30.93
CA ASP A 388 47.28 -7.63 30.35
C ASP A 388 46.23 -7.07 31.32
N ASP A 389 45.52 -6.03 30.88
CA ASP A 389 44.14 -5.72 31.28
C ASP A 389 43.32 -5.47 30.01
N ASP A 390 42.94 -6.58 29.38
CA ASP A 390 41.91 -6.63 28.34
C ASP A 390 40.54 -6.36 28.98
N ALA A 391 40.07 -5.12 28.85
CA ALA A 391 38.65 -4.80 28.90
C ALA A 391 38.17 -4.40 27.50
N MET A 392 38.23 -5.36 26.57
CA MET A 392 37.45 -5.29 25.34
C MET A 392 35.96 -5.26 25.69
N ILE A 393 35.26 -4.23 25.21
CA ILE A 393 33.81 -4.23 25.09
C ILE A 393 33.47 -5.38 24.12
N GLN A 394 33.08 -6.52 24.67
CA GLN A 394 32.41 -7.57 23.92
C GLN A 394 31.08 -7.01 23.41
N VAL A 395 31.02 -6.75 22.11
CA VAL A 395 29.77 -6.69 21.38
C VAL A 395 29.17 -8.09 21.45
N ASP A 396 28.01 -8.21 22.09
CA ASP A 396 27.29 -9.46 22.25
C ASP A 396 26.96 -10.06 20.87
N PRO A 397 27.52 -11.23 20.50
CA PRO A 397 27.18 -11.92 19.25
C PRO A 397 25.80 -12.59 19.30
N HIS A 398 25.02 -12.40 20.37
CA HIS A 398 23.65 -12.89 20.51
C HIS A 398 22.55 -11.85 20.23
N ALA A 399 22.86 -10.75 19.53
CA ALA A 399 21.80 -9.93 18.93
C ALA A 399 21.08 -10.77 17.85
N SER A 400 19.96 -11.39 18.27
CA SER A 400 19.15 -12.24 17.41
C SER A 400 18.77 -11.50 16.13
N PRO A 401 18.92 -12.12 14.95
CA PRO A 401 18.32 -11.60 13.74
C PRO A 401 16.81 -11.46 13.97
N MET A 402 16.21 -10.35 13.50
CA MET A 402 14.75 -10.19 13.54
C MET A 402 14.11 -11.45 12.94
N GLU A 403 13.42 -12.19 13.81
CA GLU A 403 12.71 -13.41 13.43
C GLU A 403 11.50 -13.01 12.56
N PRO A 404 11.28 -13.66 11.41
CA PRO A 404 10.09 -13.40 10.61
C PRO A 404 8.84 -13.73 11.42
N PHE A 405 7.83 -12.86 11.34
CA PHE A 405 6.54 -13.05 11.99
C PHE A 405 5.88 -14.35 11.48
N ILE A 406 5.88 -15.39 12.31
CA ILE A 406 5.04 -16.59 12.12
C ILE A 406 3.81 -16.41 13.01
N LEU A 407 2.64 -16.26 12.38
CA LEU A 407 1.36 -16.27 13.09
C LEU A 407 1.15 -17.66 13.73
N PRO A 408 0.88 -17.76 15.04
CA PRO A 408 0.49 -19.03 15.63
C PRO A 408 -0.85 -19.48 15.06
N SER A 409 -0.94 -20.74 14.63
CA SER A 409 -2.22 -21.35 14.27
C SER A 409 -3.19 -21.28 15.45
N PRO A 410 -4.47 -20.94 15.23
CA PRO A 410 -5.44 -20.81 16.30
C PRO A 410 -5.59 -22.14 17.04
N ALA A 411 -5.33 -22.09 18.35
CA ALA A 411 -5.60 -23.21 19.25
C ALA A 411 -7.09 -23.52 19.20
N VAL A 412 -7.43 -24.74 18.79
CA VAL A 412 -8.79 -25.28 18.87
C VAL A 412 -9.18 -25.35 20.34
N GLN A 413 -10.03 -24.42 20.79
CA GLN A 413 -10.70 -24.52 22.08
C GLN A 413 -11.62 -25.75 22.04
N GLN A 414 -11.23 -26.81 22.77
CA GLN A 414 -12.11 -27.93 23.06
C GLN A 414 -13.25 -27.43 23.97
N LEU A 415 -14.48 -27.51 23.46
CA LEU A 415 -15.71 -27.30 24.23
C LEU A 415 -15.81 -28.31 25.38
N PRO A 416 -16.33 -27.91 26.56
CA PRO A 416 -16.53 -28.83 27.66
C PRO A 416 -17.67 -29.81 27.36
N GLU A 417 -17.36 -31.08 27.60
CA GLU A 417 -18.23 -32.24 27.48
C GLU A 417 -19.42 -32.12 28.46
N LYS A 418 -20.65 -32.09 27.91
CA LYS A 418 -21.88 -31.95 28.68
C LYS A 418 -22.36 -33.35 29.12
N ALA A 419 -22.32 -33.60 30.42
CA ALA A 419 -22.80 -34.83 31.03
C ALA A 419 -24.31 -35.06 30.78
N SER A 420 -24.62 -36.29 30.38
CA SER A 420 -25.98 -36.82 30.18
C SER A 420 -26.61 -37.21 31.52
N GLY A 421 -27.84 -36.76 31.77
CA GLY A 421 -28.64 -37.10 32.94
C GLY A 421 -30.13 -37.02 32.63
N THR A 422 -30.72 -38.19 32.46
CA THR A 422 -32.09 -38.52 32.02
C THR A 422 -33.18 -38.12 33.02
N SER A 423 -34.26 -37.48 32.57
CA SER A 423 -35.68 -37.86 32.84
C SER A 423 -36.69 -36.83 32.33
N THR A 424 -37.51 -37.24 31.36
CA THR A 424 -38.85 -36.72 30.97
C THR A 424 -39.90 -37.11 32.04
N PRO A 425 -41.19 -36.64 32.04
CA PRO A 425 -41.97 -36.14 30.90
C PRO A 425 -42.95 -34.95 31.12
N ARG A 426 -43.45 -34.46 29.96
CA ARG A 426 -44.85 -34.15 29.58
C ARG A 426 -45.26 -32.68 29.31
N ASN A 427 -45.84 -32.57 28.10
CA ASN A 427 -46.93 -31.70 27.64
C ASN A 427 -46.64 -30.33 27.01
N ALA A 428 -46.76 -30.34 25.68
CA ALA A 428 -47.81 -29.70 24.88
C ALA A 428 -47.47 -28.43 24.08
N GLN A 429 -47.78 -28.57 22.78
CA GLN A 429 -48.30 -27.58 21.82
C GLN A 429 -47.34 -26.57 21.16
N SER A 430 -47.07 -26.87 19.89
CA SER A 430 -47.39 -26.04 18.71
C SER A 430 -46.81 -24.62 18.62
N SER A 431 -45.88 -24.43 17.67
CA SER A 431 -46.21 -23.77 16.39
C SER A 431 -45.03 -23.78 15.40
N HIS A 432 -45.41 -23.78 14.13
CA HIS A 432 -44.62 -23.67 12.90
C HIS A 432 -43.59 -22.54 12.89
N LEU A 433 -42.42 -22.78 12.29
CA LEU A 433 -41.89 -21.94 11.19
C LEU A 433 -40.74 -22.64 10.45
N ASP A 434 -40.93 -22.77 9.13
CA ASP A 434 -39.94 -23.10 8.12
C ASP A 434 -38.83 -22.04 8.08
N THR A 435 -37.57 -22.47 7.95
CA THR A 435 -36.64 -21.80 7.02
C THR A 435 -35.45 -22.70 6.67
N SER A 436 -35.06 -22.59 5.41
CA SER A 436 -34.23 -23.47 4.62
C SER A 436 -32.78 -23.61 5.09
N ARG A 437 -32.34 -24.86 5.03
CA ARG A 437 -30.97 -25.38 5.14
C ARG A 437 -30.21 -25.09 3.84
N THR A 438 -29.06 -24.43 3.93
CA THR A 438 -28.04 -24.41 2.87
C THR A 438 -26.85 -25.26 3.31
N ASP A 439 -26.48 -26.19 2.44
CA ASP A 439 -25.38 -27.13 2.60
C ASP A 439 -24.03 -26.41 2.51
N LEU A 440 -23.21 -26.52 3.57
CA LEU A 440 -21.79 -26.21 3.54
C LEU A 440 -21.02 -27.53 3.39
N GLN A 441 -20.46 -27.74 2.20
CA GLN A 441 -19.51 -28.82 1.93
C GLN A 441 -18.17 -28.53 2.60
N SER A 442 -17.76 -29.37 3.55
CA SER A 442 -16.44 -29.32 4.17
C SER A 442 -15.38 -29.87 3.22
N TRP A 443 -14.33 -29.09 2.95
CA TRP A 443 -13.10 -29.60 2.34
C TRP A 443 -12.16 -30.08 3.46
N THR A 444 -11.87 -31.38 3.47
CA THR A 444 -10.89 -31.99 4.37
C THR A 444 -9.50 -31.92 3.72
N LEU A 445 -8.59 -31.16 4.32
CA LEU A 445 -7.17 -31.17 4.00
C LEU A 445 -6.48 -32.27 4.82
N ALA A 446 -5.87 -33.22 4.13
CA ALA A 446 -5.11 -34.31 4.73
C ALA A 446 -3.82 -33.77 5.38
N GLY A 447 -3.65 -34.05 6.67
CA GLY A 447 -2.46 -33.68 7.44
C GLY A 447 -1.26 -34.56 7.08
N SER A 448 -0.15 -33.91 6.75
CA SER A 448 1.19 -34.51 6.70
C SER A 448 1.91 -34.19 8.01
N SER A 449 2.36 -35.22 8.73
CA SER A 449 3.12 -35.11 9.99
C SER A 449 4.54 -34.58 9.74
N SER A 450 4.93 -33.49 10.39
CA SER A 450 6.29 -32.94 10.28
C SER A 450 7.27 -33.59 11.25
N SER A 451 8.44 -33.91 10.70
CA SER A 451 9.68 -34.25 11.39
C SER A 451 10.45 -32.96 11.64
N THR A 452 10.91 -32.75 12.87
CA THR A 452 11.63 -31.56 13.31
C THR A 452 13.14 -31.75 13.13
N ASP A 453 13.65 -31.66 11.90
CA ASP A 453 15.09 -31.46 11.66
C ASP A 453 15.36 -31.00 10.22
N ASP A 454 14.98 -29.77 9.85
CA ASP A 454 15.44 -29.14 8.60
C ASP A 454 15.26 -27.63 8.66
N ARG A 455 16.33 -26.90 9.02
CA ARG A 455 16.36 -25.42 9.02
C ARG A 455 17.09 -24.83 7.81
N ASN A 456 17.56 -25.64 6.87
CA ASN A 456 18.29 -25.18 5.67
C ASN A 456 17.62 -25.55 4.32
N ASP A 457 16.53 -26.32 4.32
CA ASP A 457 15.89 -26.79 3.08
C ASP A 457 14.78 -25.88 2.55
N ASP A 458 14.44 -24.78 3.23
CA ASP A 458 13.30 -23.93 2.86
C ASP A 458 13.55 -23.09 1.58
N LEU A 459 14.81 -22.81 1.24
CA LEU A 459 15.17 -22.16 -0.02
C LEU A 459 15.05 -23.09 -1.23
N SER A 460 15.00 -24.41 -1.02
CA SER A 460 14.82 -25.39 -2.10
C SER A 460 13.39 -25.38 -2.68
N ALA A 461 12.43 -24.80 -1.95
CA ALA A 461 11.06 -24.62 -2.41
C ALA A 461 10.90 -23.45 -3.40
N ILE A 462 11.87 -22.52 -3.45
CA ILE A 462 11.80 -21.31 -4.29
C ILE A 462 11.64 -21.62 -5.78
N PRO A 463 12.42 -22.55 -6.39
CA PRO A 463 12.20 -22.93 -7.79
C PRO A 463 10.80 -23.50 -8.06
N GLY A 464 10.25 -24.29 -7.13
CA GLY A 464 8.89 -24.83 -7.25
C GLY A 464 7.81 -23.75 -7.11
N LEU A 465 8.02 -22.77 -6.24
CA LEU A 465 7.19 -21.56 -6.11
C LEU A 465 7.24 -20.72 -7.38
N LEU A 466 8.43 -20.50 -7.95
CA LEU A 466 8.62 -19.81 -9.23
C LEU A 466 7.95 -20.54 -10.40
N GLU A 467 7.98 -21.88 -10.43
CA GLU A 467 7.29 -22.67 -11.45
C GLU A 467 5.76 -22.62 -11.27
N ARG A 468 5.26 -22.66 -10.02
CA ARG A 468 3.82 -22.49 -9.73
C ARG A 468 3.35 -21.08 -10.06
N LEU A 469 4.13 -20.06 -9.75
CA LEU A 469 3.95 -18.68 -10.14
C LEU A 469 3.93 -18.56 -11.67
N SER A 470 4.92 -19.10 -12.36
CA SER A 470 4.98 -19.12 -13.83
C SER A 470 3.76 -19.81 -14.46
N ARG A 471 3.29 -20.93 -13.90
CA ARG A 471 2.06 -21.61 -14.33
C ARG A 471 0.79 -20.82 -14.02
N ALA A 472 0.72 -20.15 -12.89
CA ALA A 472 -0.40 -19.29 -12.53
C ALA A 472 -0.46 -18.08 -13.47
N ILE A 473 0.70 -17.48 -13.75
CA ILE A 473 0.85 -16.39 -14.70
C ILE A 473 0.49 -16.84 -16.12
N ALA A 474 0.89 -18.04 -16.55
CA ALA A 474 0.54 -18.56 -17.88
C ALA A 474 -0.98 -18.77 -18.07
N LYS A 475 -1.77 -18.76 -16.99
CA LYS A 475 -3.23 -18.90 -17.02
C LYS A 475 -3.97 -17.56 -16.98
N LEU A 476 -3.27 -16.44 -16.82
CA LEU A 476 -3.86 -15.11 -16.87
C LEU A 476 -4.47 -14.84 -18.26
N PRO A 477 -5.66 -14.22 -18.34
CA PRO A 477 -6.25 -13.81 -19.61
C PRO A 477 -5.28 -12.89 -20.35
N GLN A 478 -4.92 -13.25 -21.58
CA GLN A 478 -4.19 -12.32 -22.44
C GLN A 478 -5.19 -11.22 -22.86
N THR A 479 -4.89 -9.96 -22.56
CA THR A 479 -5.70 -8.77 -22.89
C THR A 479 -5.83 -8.50 -24.41
N ARG A 480 -5.52 -9.48 -25.25
CA ARG A 480 -5.45 -9.36 -26.71
C ARG A 480 -6.81 -9.19 -27.39
N ASP A 481 -7.91 -9.54 -26.70
CA ASP A 481 -9.23 -9.63 -27.34
C ASP A 481 -10.22 -8.50 -26.95
N VAL A 482 -9.83 -7.53 -26.09
CA VAL A 482 -10.79 -6.56 -25.52
C VAL A 482 -10.66 -5.14 -26.10
N VAL A 483 -9.52 -4.76 -26.68
CA VAL A 483 -9.37 -3.44 -27.30
C VAL A 483 -9.32 -3.62 -28.82
N GLY A 484 -10.47 -3.42 -29.47
CA GLY A 484 -10.47 -3.22 -30.91
C GLY A 484 -9.59 -2.02 -31.23
N GLU A 485 -8.70 -2.16 -32.21
CA GLU A 485 -7.71 -1.18 -32.68
C GLU A 485 -8.30 0.24 -32.98
N GLY A 486 -9.63 0.38 -32.96
CA GLY A 486 -10.37 1.63 -33.15
C GLY A 486 -10.58 2.51 -31.90
N ASP A 487 -10.43 1.99 -30.68
CA ASP A 487 -10.88 2.69 -29.45
C ASP A 487 -9.77 3.38 -28.64
N LEU A 488 -8.52 3.37 -29.12
CA LEU A 488 -7.45 4.12 -28.47
C LEU A 488 -7.64 5.64 -28.70
N PRO A 489 -7.54 6.47 -27.63
CA PRO A 489 -7.59 7.92 -27.73
C PRO A 489 -6.57 8.47 -28.73
N PRO A 490 -6.88 9.57 -29.47
CA PRO A 490 -6.01 10.12 -30.52
C PRO A 490 -4.57 10.42 -30.07
N GLU A 491 -4.41 10.70 -28.78
CA GLU A 491 -3.15 11.06 -28.11
C GLU A 491 -2.09 9.95 -28.15
N TYR A 492 -2.50 8.70 -28.43
CA TYR A 492 -1.61 7.53 -28.50
C TYR A 492 -1.29 7.06 -29.93
N ARG A 493 -1.82 7.71 -30.99
CA ARG A 493 -1.63 7.25 -32.38
C ARG A 493 -0.39 7.82 -33.09
N GLU A 494 0.30 8.80 -32.50
CA GLU A 494 1.40 9.52 -33.17
C GLU A 494 2.74 9.48 -32.42
N ARG A 495 3.07 8.39 -31.73
CA ARG A 495 4.42 8.17 -31.19
C ARG A 495 5.04 6.86 -31.63
#